data_AF-A0A3N4IVZ8-F1
#
_entry.id   AF-A0A3N4IVZ8-F1
#
_cell.length_a   1.000
_cell.length_b   1.000
_cell.length_c   1.000
_cell.angle_alpha   90.00
_cell.angle_beta   90.00
_cell.angle_gamma   90.00
#
_symmetry.space_group_name_H-M   'P 1'
#
loop_
_entity.id
_entity.type
_entity.pdbx_description
1 polymer ?
#
loop_
_entity_poly.entity_id
_entity_poly.type
_entity_poly.pdbx_seq_one_letter_code
_entity_poly.pdbx_strand_id
1 'polypeptide(L)'
;MATRFRVLYDGTEGRQDPYVFEALYGLHPSDVKKISHKETIEILNLHANVIAHRDKTGTEEFYKRFAVFIQALKRSDPGVNYLGGGITDATCAAYWSLLECQKYEDN
;
A
#
# COMPACT_ATOMS: atom_id res chain seq x y z
N MET A 1 14.06 -4.61 -11.27
CA MET A 1 13.95 -3.31 -11.97
C MET A 1 12.84 -2.49 -11.32
N ALA A 2 13.19 -1.45 -10.57
CA ALA A 2 12.26 -0.61 -9.79
C ALA A 2 12.03 0.74 -10.49
N THR A 3 11.39 0.73 -11.67
CA THR A 3 11.28 1.94 -12.51
C THR A 3 9.83 2.34 -12.84
N ARG A 4 8.86 2.14 -11.92
CA ARG A 4 7.47 2.59 -12.15
C ARG A 4 6.93 3.65 -11.19
N PHE A 5 7.67 4.08 -10.17
CA PHE A 5 7.18 5.13 -9.26
C PHE A 5 7.40 6.55 -9.74
N ARG A 6 8.50 6.83 -10.44
CA ARG A 6 8.88 8.22 -10.73
C ARG A 6 8.10 8.87 -11.89
N VAL A 7 7.36 8.10 -12.68
CA VAL A 7 6.63 8.64 -13.85
C VAL A 7 5.16 8.98 -13.53
N LEU A 8 4.56 8.37 -12.49
CA LEU A 8 3.13 8.56 -12.22
C LEU A 8 2.78 9.87 -11.49
N TYR A 9 3.74 10.52 -10.81
CA TYR A 9 3.46 11.63 -9.90
C TYR A 9 3.81 13.03 -10.43
N ASP A 10 4.64 13.15 -11.48
CA ASP A 10 5.14 14.43 -12.02
C ASP A 10 4.70 14.72 -13.47
N GLY A 11 4.08 13.75 -14.16
CA GLY A 11 3.61 13.92 -15.53
C GLY A 11 2.14 14.36 -15.55
N THR A 12 1.82 15.28 -16.45
CA THR A 12 0.48 15.77 -16.84
C THR A 12 -0.52 14.70 -17.32
N GLU A 13 -0.25 13.42 -17.03
CA GLU A 13 -1.05 12.22 -17.34
C GLU A 13 -1.31 11.34 -16.10
N GLY A 14 -1.00 11.81 -14.88
CA GLY A 14 -1.39 11.13 -13.64
C GLY A 14 -2.91 10.92 -13.63
N ARG A 15 -3.38 9.69 -13.33
CA ARG A 15 -4.81 9.36 -13.33
C ARG A 15 -5.60 10.49 -12.64
N GLN A 16 -6.37 11.23 -13.42
CA GLN A 16 -7.07 12.43 -12.96
C GLN A 16 -8.18 12.12 -11.95
N ASP A 17 -8.51 10.84 -11.78
CA ASP A 17 -9.53 10.39 -10.84
C ASP A 17 -8.88 9.95 -9.51
N PRO A 18 -8.93 10.80 -8.46
CA PRO A 18 -8.40 10.46 -7.14
C PRO A 18 -9.14 9.27 -6.50
N TYR A 19 -10.39 8.98 -6.88
CA TYR A 19 -11.14 7.83 -6.36
C TYR A 19 -10.58 6.52 -6.89
N VAL A 20 -10.25 6.47 -8.19
CA VAL A 20 -9.60 5.30 -8.79
C VAL A 20 -8.21 5.08 -8.18
N PHE A 21 -7.48 6.15 -7.89
CA PHE A 21 -6.20 6.05 -7.21
C PHE A 21 -6.35 5.51 -5.77
N GLU A 22 -7.28 6.06 -4.99
CA GLU A 22 -7.51 5.59 -3.62
C GLU A 22 -7.99 4.14 -3.59
N ALA A 23 -8.79 3.69 -4.57
CA ALA A 23 -9.18 2.29 -4.68
C ALA A 23 -7.98 1.34 -4.91
N LEU A 24 -6.95 1.78 -5.64
CA LEU A 24 -5.76 0.98 -5.92
C LEU A 24 -4.72 1.03 -4.81
N TYR A 25 -4.53 2.18 -4.18
CA TYR A 25 -3.44 2.43 -3.23
C TYR A 25 -3.90 2.56 -1.78
N GLY A 26 -5.21 2.60 -1.51
CA GLY A 26 -5.79 2.76 -0.17
C GLY A 26 -5.68 4.17 0.44
N LEU A 27 -4.97 5.09 -0.23
CA LEU A 27 -4.72 6.46 0.23
C LEU A 27 -4.96 7.46 -0.90
N HIS A 28 -5.35 8.68 -0.52
CA HIS A 28 -5.42 9.80 -1.45
C HIS A 28 -4.01 10.17 -1.98
N PRO A 29 -3.86 10.58 -3.25
CA PRO A 29 -2.56 10.94 -3.83
C PRO A 29 -1.74 11.93 -2.99
N SER A 30 -2.41 12.93 -2.38
CA SER A 30 -1.75 13.93 -1.54
C SER A 30 -1.14 13.36 -0.26
N ASP A 31 -1.67 12.27 0.28
CA ASP A 31 -1.12 11.61 1.46
C ASP A 31 0.04 10.69 1.08
N VAL A 32 -0.07 10.00 -0.06
CA VAL A 32 1.05 9.20 -0.61
C VAL A 32 2.29 10.06 -0.86
N LYS A 33 2.12 11.31 -1.33
CA LYS A 33 3.24 12.26 -1.53
C LYS A 33 4.00 12.62 -0.25
N LYS A 34 3.38 12.47 0.92
CA LYS A 34 4.01 12.76 2.23
C LYS A 34 4.82 11.57 2.76
N ILE A 35 4.61 10.38 2.20
CA ILE A 35 5.27 9.15 2.63
C ILE A 35 6.72 9.18 2.16
N SER A 36 7.64 9.14 3.11
CA SER A 36 9.09 9.06 2.84
C SER A 36 9.61 7.62 2.88
N HIS A 37 8.85 6.70 3.49
CA HIS A 37 9.24 5.31 3.72
C HIS A 37 8.98 4.44 2.49
N LYS A 38 10.06 3.85 1.96
CA LYS A 38 10.01 3.04 0.73
C LYS A 38 9.16 1.79 0.94
N GLU A 39 9.23 1.19 2.12
CA GLU A 39 8.52 -0.02 2.52
C GLU A 39 7.00 0.18 2.43
N THR A 40 6.51 1.34 2.89
CA THR A 40 5.10 1.70 2.77
C THR A 40 4.69 1.79 1.31
N ILE A 41 5.46 2.49 0.48
CA ILE A 41 5.21 2.60 -0.95
C ILE A 41 5.14 1.20 -1.60
N GLU A 42 6.09 0.32 -1.30
CA GLU A 42 6.11 -1.06 -1.79
C GLU A 42 4.84 -1.85 -1.44
N ILE A 43 4.27 -1.66 -0.24
CA ILE A 43 2.99 -2.29 0.14
C ILE A 43 1.81 -1.72 -0.66
N LEU A 44 1.72 -0.40 -0.85
CA LEU A 44 0.63 0.18 -1.64
C LEU A 44 0.68 -0.34 -3.09
N ASN A 45 1.90 -0.53 -3.62
CA ASN A 45 2.11 -1.08 -4.95
C ASN A 45 1.77 -2.55 -5.05
N LEU A 46 2.06 -3.31 -4.00
CA LEU A 46 1.68 -4.71 -3.93
C LEU A 46 0.16 -4.85 -4.07
N HIS A 47 -0.61 -4.06 -3.34
CA HIS A 47 -2.07 -4.07 -3.45
C HIS A 47 -2.56 -3.67 -4.84
N ALA A 48 -2.03 -2.57 -5.41
CA ALA A 48 -2.35 -2.16 -6.77
C ALA A 48 -2.02 -3.26 -7.81
N ASN A 49 -0.91 -3.97 -7.64
CA ASN A 49 -0.52 -5.10 -8.50
C ASN A 49 -1.47 -6.30 -8.34
N VAL A 50 -1.89 -6.61 -7.12
CA VAL A 50 -2.85 -7.70 -6.85
C VAL A 50 -4.20 -7.39 -7.51
N ILE A 51 -4.70 -6.15 -7.39
CA ILE A 51 -5.95 -5.73 -8.07
C ILE A 51 -5.81 -5.76 -9.59
N ALA A 52 -4.66 -5.34 -10.12
CA ALA A 52 -4.44 -5.27 -11.56
C ALA A 52 -4.04 -6.61 -12.20
N HIS A 53 -3.86 -7.68 -11.41
CA HIS A 53 -3.44 -8.97 -11.91
C HIS A 53 -4.56 -9.61 -12.74
N ARG A 54 -4.25 -10.04 -13.97
CA ARG A 54 -5.28 -10.57 -14.89
C ARG A 54 -5.62 -12.03 -14.64
N ASP A 55 -4.61 -12.81 -14.23
CA ASP A 55 -4.72 -14.28 -14.19
C ASP A 55 -4.90 -14.85 -12.78
N LYS A 56 -4.87 -14.01 -11.75
CA LYS A 56 -4.90 -14.43 -10.34
C LYS A 56 -5.75 -13.47 -9.54
N THR A 57 -6.59 -14.03 -8.68
CA THR A 57 -7.43 -13.26 -7.75
C THR A 57 -6.69 -13.09 -6.43
N GLY A 58 -6.72 -11.88 -5.89
CA GLY A 58 -6.22 -11.62 -4.53
C GLY A 58 -7.09 -12.30 -3.48
N THR A 59 -6.48 -12.82 -2.40
CA THR A 59 -7.26 -13.46 -1.33
C THR A 59 -8.05 -12.42 -0.53
N GLU A 60 -9.21 -12.81 0.00
CA GLU A 60 -9.94 -11.95 0.97
C GLU A 60 -9.08 -11.57 2.17
N GLU A 61 -8.22 -12.50 2.62
CA GLU A 61 -7.34 -12.27 3.76
C GLU A 61 -6.33 -11.16 3.48
N PHE A 62 -5.72 -11.17 2.29
CA PHE A 62 -4.80 -10.12 1.86
C PHE A 62 -5.50 -8.76 1.86
N TYR A 63 -6.70 -8.65 1.30
CA TYR A 63 -7.46 -7.39 1.28
C TYR A 63 -7.85 -6.92 2.70
N LYS A 64 -8.24 -7.84 3.59
CA LYS A 64 -8.55 -7.50 5.00
C LYS A 64 -7.31 -7.00 5.73
N ARG A 65 -6.16 -7.69 5.61
CA ARG A 65 -4.90 -7.26 6.24
C ARG A 65 -4.40 -5.94 5.65
N PHE A 66 -4.58 -5.70 4.35
CA PHE A 66 -4.26 -4.41 3.71
C PHE A 66 -5.14 -3.28 4.27
N ALA A 67 -6.44 -3.49 4.41
CA ALA A 67 -7.33 -2.49 5.01
C ALA A 67 -6.92 -2.15 6.45
N VAL A 68 -6.54 -3.14 7.26
CA VAL A 68 -6.01 -2.94 8.62
C VAL A 68 -4.72 -2.10 8.58
N PHE A 69 -3.79 -2.42 7.67
CA PHE A 69 -2.56 -1.66 7.50
C PHE A 69 -2.85 -0.19 7.14
N ILE A 70 -3.73 0.08 6.17
CA ILE A 70 -4.10 1.44 5.78
C ILE A 70 -4.75 2.21 6.93
N GLN A 71 -5.62 1.57 7.72
CA GLN A 71 -6.24 2.22 8.87
C GLN A 71 -5.22 2.57 9.96
N ALA A 72 -4.25 1.68 10.22
CA ALA A 72 -3.17 1.95 11.16
C ALA A 72 -2.27 3.09 10.64
N LEU A 73 -1.89 3.03 9.35
CA LEU A 73 -1.07 4.05 8.70
C LEU A 73 -1.73 5.43 8.72
N LYS A 74 -3.04 5.54 8.45
CA LYS A 74 -3.79 6.81 8.53
C LYS A 74 -3.81 7.42 9.95
N ARG A 75 -3.59 6.61 11.00
CA ARG A 75 -3.51 7.06 12.40
C ARG A 75 -2.07 7.32 12.85
N SER A 76 -1.09 6.82 12.11
CA SER A 76 0.33 7.03 12.37
C SER A 76 0.79 8.40 11.89
N ASP A 77 1.90 8.87 12.44
CA ASP A 77 2.57 10.07 11.93
C ASP A 77 3.34 9.71 10.65
N PRO A 78 3.01 10.30 9.49
CA PRO A 78 3.67 10.00 8.22
C PRO A 78 5.15 10.40 8.17
N GLY A 79 5.62 11.23 9.10
CA GLY A 79 7.03 11.60 9.26
C GLY A 79 7.83 10.64 10.16
N VAL A 80 7.16 9.70 10.84
CA VAL A 80 7.81 8.74 11.74
C VAL A 80 7.90 7.38 11.06
N ASN A 81 9.11 6.81 11.05
CA ASN A 81 9.31 5.45 10.57
C ASN A 81 8.69 4.46 11.56
N TYR A 82 7.47 4.01 11.29
CA TYR A 82 6.75 3.05 12.13
C TYR A 82 7.48 1.71 12.31
N LEU A 83 8.39 1.34 11.39
CA LEU A 83 9.20 0.13 11.51
C LEU A 83 10.23 0.22 12.64
N GLY A 84 10.62 1.43 13.05
CA GLY A 84 11.52 1.65 14.19
C GLY A 84 10.85 1.44 15.55
N GLY A 85 9.51 1.50 15.62
CA GLY A 85 8.74 1.36 16.86
C GLY A 85 8.56 -0.08 17.35
N GLY A 86 9.00 -1.08 16.59
CA GLY A 86 8.81 -2.50 16.92
C GLY A 86 7.34 -2.96 16.82
N ILE A 87 7.04 -4.18 17.27
CA ILE A 87 5.71 -4.82 17.16
C ILE A 87 4.64 -4.09 17.99
N THR A 88 5.04 -3.25 18.95
CA THR A 88 4.11 -2.41 19.72
C THR A 88 3.47 -1.30 18.88
N ASP A 89 4.07 -0.94 17.74
CA ASP A 89 3.46 -0.06 16.76
C ASP A 89 2.43 -0.85 15.91
N ALA A 90 1.18 -0.40 15.93
CA ALA A 90 0.09 -1.07 15.23
C ALA A 90 0.28 -1.10 13.70
N THR A 91 0.94 -0.08 13.13
CA THR A 91 1.25 -0.01 11.70
C THR A 91 2.36 -1.00 11.35
N CYS A 92 3.37 -1.13 12.21
CA CYS A 92 4.44 -2.13 12.09
C CYS A 92 3.88 -3.55 12.17
N ALA A 93 3.02 -3.85 13.16
CA ALA A 93 2.39 -5.15 13.30
C ALA A 93 1.52 -5.50 12.07
N ALA A 94 0.73 -4.55 11.58
CA ALA A 94 -0.09 -4.73 10.38
C ALA A 94 0.76 -4.93 9.12
N TYR A 95 1.89 -4.22 9.00
CA TYR A 95 2.85 -4.37 7.91
C TYR A 95 3.41 -5.81 7.84
N TRP A 96 3.92 -6.33 8.96
CA TRP A 96 4.47 -7.69 8.99
C TRP A 96 3.40 -8.75 8.72
N SER A 97 2.22 -8.60 9.34
CA SER A 97 1.09 -9.48 9.09
C SER A 97 0.73 -9.54 7.60
N LEU A 98 0.75 -8.40 6.90
CA LEU A 98 0.46 -8.38 5.47
C LEU A 98 1.51 -9.09 4.63
N LEU A 99 2.80 -8.95 4.97
CA LEU A 99 3.90 -9.61 4.25
C LEU A 99 3.81 -11.14 4.34
N GLU A 100 3.45 -11.65 5.52
CA GLU A 100 3.29 -13.08 5.80
C GLU A 100 2.03 -13.70 5.16
N CYS A 101 1.06 -12.87 4.76
CA CYS A 101 -0.19 -13.36 4.20
C CYS A 101 -0.02 -13.86 2.75
N GLN A 102 -0.80 -14.88 2.43
CA GLN A 102 -1.00 -15.37 1.07
C GLN A 102 -1.75 -14.33 0.25
N LYS A 103 -1.11 -13.91 -0.86
CA LYS A 103 -1.58 -12.77 -1.66
C LYS A 103 -2.60 -13.17 -2.70
N TYR A 104 -2.46 -14.35 -3.28
CA TYR A 104 -3.31 -14.88 -4.35
C TYR A 104 -3.95 -16.18 -3.91
N GLU A 105 -5.17 -16.42 -4.36
CA GLU A 105 -5.84 -17.70 -4.18
C GLU A 105 -5.00 -18.82 -4.83
N ASP A 106 -4.89 -19.97 -4.14
CA ASP A 106 -4.33 -21.17 -4.75
C ASP A 106 -5.34 -21.70 -5.76
N ASN A 107 -4.89 -21.87 -7.01
CA ASN A 107 -5.72 -22.26 -8.14
C ASN A 107 -5.71 -23.77 -8.33
#